data_AF-A0A7Y5N6D6-F1
#
_entry.id   AF-A0A7Y5N6D6-F1
#
_cell.length_a   1.000
_cell.length_b   1.000
_cell.length_c   1.000
_cell.angle_alpha   90.00
_cell.angle_beta   90.00
_cell.angle_gamma   90.00
#
_symmetry.space_group_name_H-M   'P 1'
#
loop_
_entity.id
_entity.type
_entity.pdbx_description
1 polymer ?
#
loop_
_entity_poly.entity_id
_entity_poly.type
_entity_poly.pdbx_seq_one_letter_code
_entity_poly.pdbx_strand_id
1 'polypeptide(L)'
;WMAEWGVGAPDASRGGLVAATPSPSPREVHLLQRKATPIGKGLGRTTGWVHRASLKAKGVHHHVGVHYERVDDAGLHITHGEDHTDPQVLDVDTIVLCTGQESVNTLGPALLERGVKVHVIGGADVAAEVDAKRAIRQATELAATV
;
A
#
# COMPACT_ATOMS: atom_id res chain seq x y z
N TRP A 1 10.52 1.10 19.86
CA TRP A 1 10.54 2.19 18.86
C TRP A 1 11.76 3.09 19.01
N MET A 2 12.13 3.58 20.20
CA MET A 2 13.31 4.45 20.37
C MET A 2 14.60 3.84 19.78
N ALA A 3 14.94 2.61 20.16
CA ALA A 3 16.09 1.90 19.60
C ALA A 3 16.01 1.73 18.07
N GLU A 4 14.83 1.42 17.54
CA GLU A 4 14.57 1.24 16.10
C GLU A 4 14.80 2.51 15.29
N TRP A 5 14.58 3.68 15.91
CA TRP A 5 14.75 5.00 15.29
C TRP A 5 16.00 5.75 15.76
N GLY A 6 16.83 5.15 16.62
CA GLY A 6 18.02 5.80 17.16
C GLY A 6 17.72 6.99 18.07
N VAL A 7 16.63 6.93 18.83
CA VAL A 7 16.27 7.97 19.82
C VAL A 7 16.90 7.59 21.16
N GLY A 8 17.81 8.44 21.64
CA GLY A 8 18.46 8.35 22.94
C GLY A 8 17.94 9.38 23.94
N ALA A 9 18.60 9.47 25.10
CA ALA A 9 18.28 10.50 26.09
C ALA A 9 18.67 11.90 25.56
N PRO A 10 17.87 12.95 25.82
CA PRO A 10 18.08 14.28 25.24
C PRO A 10 19.44 14.93 25.55
N ASP A 11 20.02 14.57 26.69
CA ASP A 11 21.30 15.08 27.21
C ASP A 11 22.50 14.16 26.90
N ALA A 12 22.26 12.93 26.43
CA ALA A 12 23.31 11.94 26.23
C ALA A 12 24.08 12.12 24.91
N SER A 13 23.49 12.79 23.91
CA SER A 13 24.13 13.02 22.62
C SER A 13 23.58 14.26 21.91
N ARG A 14 24.27 14.75 20.89
CA ARG A 14 23.81 15.89 20.08
C ARG A 14 22.43 15.58 19.50
N GLY A 15 21.43 16.37 19.92
CA GLY A 15 20.04 16.19 19.47
C GLY A 15 19.35 14.93 20.00
N GLY A 16 19.92 14.24 21.00
CA GLY A 16 19.38 13.00 21.54
C GLY A 16 19.38 11.83 20.55
N LEU A 17 20.28 11.82 19.56
CA LEU A 17 20.38 10.78 18.54
C LEU A 17 21.48 9.76 18.87
N VAL A 18 21.15 8.48 18.73
CA VAL A 18 22.09 7.35 18.83
C VAL A 18 22.00 6.50 17.56
N ALA A 19 22.90 5.54 17.40
CA ALA A 19 22.82 4.62 16.27
C ALA A 19 21.50 3.82 16.32
N ALA A 20 20.75 3.82 15.22
CA ALA A 20 19.53 3.05 15.11
C ALA A 20 19.84 1.55 15.11
N THR A 21 19.03 0.78 15.84
CA THR A 21 19.09 -0.68 15.89
C THR A 21 17.72 -1.26 15.51
N PRO A 22 17.34 -1.26 14.23
CA PRO A 22 16.09 -1.85 13.78
C PRO A 22 16.11 -3.36 13.97
N SER A 23 15.03 -3.94 14.51
CA SER A 23 14.89 -5.39 14.53
C SER A 23 14.78 -5.91 13.10
N PRO A 24 15.40 -7.05 12.74
CA PRO A 24 15.27 -7.62 11.40
C PRO A 24 13.81 -8.01 11.10
N SER A 25 13.48 -8.11 9.80
CA SER A 25 12.23 -8.72 9.38
C SER A 25 12.26 -10.23 9.66
N PRO A 26 11.17 -10.85 10.17
CA PRO A 26 11.10 -12.30 10.31
C PRO A 26 10.95 -13.03 8.97
N ARG A 27 10.78 -12.30 7.85
CA ARG A 27 10.62 -12.83 6.49
C ARG A 27 11.40 -11.99 5.49
N GLU A 28 11.86 -12.62 4.42
CA GLU A 28 12.26 -11.91 3.22
C GLU A 28 11.01 -11.42 2.49
N VAL A 29 11.01 -10.16 2.06
CA VAL A 29 9.84 -9.54 1.44
C VAL A 29 10.28 -8.81 0.18
N HIS A 30 9.63 -9.14 -0.93
CA HIS A 30 9.74 -8.45 -2.21
C HIS A 30 8.47 -7.63 -2.39
N LEU A 31 8.61 -6.31 -2.54
CA LEU A 31 7.52 -5.39 -2.80
C LEU A 31 7.63 -4.88 -4.24
N LEU A 32 6.59 -5.14 -5.03
CA LEU A 32 6.61 -4.95 -6.47
C LEU A 32 5.57 -3.93 -6.92
N GLN A 33 5.88 -3.15 -7.96
CA GLN A 33 4.89 -2.33 -8.68
C GLN A 33 5.25 -2.15 -10.16
N ARG A 34 4.22 -2.03 -11.00
CA ARG A 34 4.37 -1.78 -12.44
C ARG A 34 4.90 -0.38 -12.77
N LYS A 35 4.66 0.61 -11.91
CA LYS A 35 5.15 1.98 -12.14
C LYS A 35 6.66 2.02 -11.90
N ALA A 36 7.40 2.70 -12.77
CA ALA A 36 8.84 2.92 -12.61
C ALA A 36 9.19 3.95 -11.52
N THR A 37 8.21 4.65 -10.94
CA THR A 37 8.44 5.61 -9.87
C THR A 37 8.83 4.90 -8.56
N PRO A 38 9.46 5.59 -7.59
CA PRO A 38 9.72 5.00 -6.28
C PRO A 38 8.42 4.51 -5.60
N ILE A 39 8.46 3.32 -5.00
CA ILE A 39 7.34 2.77 -4.23
C ILE A 39 6.96 3.73 -3.11
N GLY A 40 5.66 3.98 -2.99
CA GLY A 40 5.12 4.90 -1.99
C GLY A 40 5.36 6.39 -2.30
N LYS A 41 5.68 6.76 -3.56
CA LYS A 41 5.75 8.18 -3.99
C LYS A 41 4.45 8.95 -3.72
N GLY A 42 3.29 8.29 -3.84
CA GLY A 42 1.97 8.88 -3.64
C GLY A 42 1.44 8.82 -2.19
N LEU A 43 2.22 8.31 -1.24
CA LEU A 43 1.80 8.27 0.17
C LEU A 43 1.69 9.68 0.76
N GLY A 44 0.96 9.80 1.86
CA GLY A 44 0.76 11.07 2.57
C GLY A 44 2.07 11.81 2.83
N ARG A 45 2.09 13.13 2.57
CA ARG A 45 3.32 13.94 2.58
C ARG A 45 4.09 13.86 3.90
N THR A 46 3.40 13.77 5.03
CA THR A 46 4.00 13.79 6.37
C THR A 46 4.27 12.39 6.94
N THR A 47 3.64 11.34 6.41
CA THR A 47 3.70 9.98 6.96
C THR A 47 4.38 8.98 6.03
N GLY A 48 4.32 9.21 4.71
CA GLY A 48 4.82 8.27 3.71
C GLY A 48 6.30 7.97 3.83
N TRP A 49 7.10 8.95 4.25
CA TRP A 49 8.54 8.76 4.46
C TRP A 49 8.85 7.78 5.60
N VAL A 50 8.02 7.76 6.66
CA VAL A 50 8.20 6.88 7.83
C VAL A 50 8.07 5.42 7.40
N HIS A 51 7.04 5.10 6.60
CA HIS A 51 6.82 3.75 6.09
C HIS A 51 7.97 3.31 5.17
N ARG A 52 8.42 4.17 4.25
CA ARG A 52 9.55 3.84 3.37
C ARG A 52 10.85 3.60 4.15
N ALA A 53 11.12 4.42 5.16
CA ALA A 53 12.29 4.26 6.02
C ALA A 53 12.22 2.95 6.82
N SER A 54 11.04 2.61 7.36
CA SER A 54 10.83 1.36 8.09
C SER A 54 11.02 0.13 7.18
N LEU A 55 10.44 0.11 5.98
CA LEU A 55 10.63 -1.00 5.02
C LEU A 55 12.11 -1.18 4.63
N LYS A 56 12.82 -0.07 4.37
CA LYS A 56 14.26 -0.11 4.08
C LYS A 56 15.06 -0.66 5.27
N ALA A 57 14.75 -0.21 6.49
CA ALA A 57 15.41 -0.69 7.71
C ALA A 57 15.17 -2.18 7.97
N LYS A 58 14.03 -2.71 7.48
CA LYS A 58 13.68 -4.13 7.53
C LYS A 58 14.26 -4.97 6.38
N GLY A 59 14.99 -4.35 5.44
CA GLY A 59 15.63 -5.06 4.33
C GLY A 59 14.66 -5.49 3.23
N VAL A 60 13.51 -4.84 3.07
CA VAL A 60 12.54 -5.18 2.03
C VAL A 60 13.11 -4.87 0.64
N HIS A 61 13.05 -5.85 -0.27
CA HIS A 61 13.47 -5.70 -1.65
C HIS A 61 12.40 -4.96 -2.44
N HIS A 62 12.76 -3.92 -3.17
CA HIS A 62 11.84 -3.09 -3.93
C HIS A 62 12.05 -3.28 -5.43
N HIS A 63 10.99 -3.66 -6.13
CA HIS A 63 11.00 -3.84 -7.58
C HIS A 63 10.00 -2.87 -8.22
N VAL A 64 10.49 -2.03 -9.14
CA VAL A 64 9.69 -1.00 -9.82
C VAL A 64 9.77 -1.21 -11.31
N GLY A 65 8.75 -0.78 -12.05
CA GLY A 65 8.73 -0.96 -13.50
C GLY A 65 8.64 -2.44 -13.90
N VAL A 66 8.07 -3.28 -13.03
CA VAL A 66 7.97 -4.72 -13.30
C VAL A 66 6.77 -5.04 -14.17
N HIS A 67 6.93 -6.09 -14.96
CA HIS A 67 5.85 -6.80 -15.62
C HIS A 67 5.74 -8.18 -14.98
N TYR A 68 4.50 -8.63 -14.71
CA TYR A 68 4.24 -9.95 -14.14
C TYR A 68 3.97 -10.91 -15.29
N GLU A 69 4.87 -11.87 -15.51
CA GLU A 69 4.76 -12.78 -16.66
C GLU A 69 3.88 -13.98 -16.33
N ARG A 70 4.18 -14.65 -15.21
CA ARG A 70 3.51 -15.88 -14.79
C ARG A 70 3.88 -16.27 -13.36
N VAL A 71 3.08 -17.17 -12.80
CA VAL A 71 3.33 -17.84 -11.52
C VAL A 71 3.34 -19.34 -11.77
N ASP A 72 4.37 -20.03 -11.27
CA ASP A 72 4.47 -21.49 -11.29
C ASP A 72 5.16 -22.00 -10.01
N ASP A 73 5.53 -23.28 -10.01
CA ASP A 73 6.22 -23.94 -8.89
C ASP A 73 7.61 -23.37 -8.57
N ALA A 74 8.23 -22.61 -9.50
CA ALA A 74 9.49 -21.91 -9.27
C ALA A 74 9.29 -20.49 -8.69
N GLY A 75 8.05 -20.02 -8.58
CA GLY A 75 7.69 -18.75 -7.97
C GLY A 75 7.11 -17.72 -8.95
N LEU A 76 7.41 -16.43 -8.70
CA LEU A 76 6.90 -15.31 -9.50
C LEU A 76 7.91 -14.89 -10.57
N HIS A 77 7.52 -15.03 -11.84
CA HIS A 77 8.33 -14.63 -12.99
C HIS A 77 8.02 -13.17 -13.33
N ILE A 78 9.06 -12.35 -13.37
CA ILE A 78 8.98 -10.92 -13.69
C ILE A 78 9.96 -10.52 -14.79
N THR A 79 9.62 -9.48 -15.52
CA THR A 79 10.54 -8.73 -16.39
C THR A 79 10.45 -7.24 -16.05
N HIS A 80 11.32 -6.43 -16.65
CA HIS A 80 11.47 -5.01 -16.35
C HIS A 80 11.43 -4.14 -17.61
N GLY A 81 10.89 -2.93 -17.44
CA GLY A 81 10.84 -1.93 -18.49
C GLY A 81 9.81 -2.23 -19.58
N GLU A 82 9.59 -1.28 -20.47
CA GLU A 82 8.53 -1.36 -21.49
C GLU A 82 8.73 -2.53 -22.47
N ASP A 83 9.99 -2.93 -22.69
CA ASP A 83 10.36 -4.01 -23.60
C ASP A 83 10.38 -5.41 -22.95
N HIS A 84 9.93 -5.53 -21.69
CA HIS A 84 9.91 -6.81 -20.94
C HIS A 84 11.28 -7.52 -20.93
N THR A 85 12.31 -6.76 -20.56
CA THR A 85 13.70 -7.24 -20.54
C THR A 85 14.13 -7.70 -19.14
N ASP A 86 15.31 -8.31 -19.01
CA ASP A 86 15.87 -8.77 -17.72
C ASP A 86 14.93 -9.72 -16.95
N PRO A 87 14.68 -10.93 -17.50
CA PRO A 87 13.80 -11.90 -16.87
C PRO A 87 14.40 -12.39 -15.55
N GLN A 88 13.59 -12.32 -14.49
CA GLN A 88 13.94 -12.78 -13.16
C GLN A 88 12.84 -13.69 -12.60
N VAL A 89 13.25 -14.73 -11.88
CA VAL A 89 12.34 -15.55 -11.08
C VAL A 89 12.55 -15.21 -9.61
N LEU A 90 11.49 -14.78 -8.94
CA LEU A 90 11.44 -14.63 -7.50
C LEU A 90 10.92 -15.92 -6.90
N ASP A 91 11.83 -16.73 -6.35
CA ASP A 91 11.50 -17.94 -5.60
C ASP A 91 10.89 -17.53 -4.25
N VAL A 92 9.56 -17.51 -4.19
CA VAL A 92 8.79 -17.03 -3.04
C VAL A 92 7.71 -18.03 -2.65
N ASP A 93 7.55 -18.27 -1.35
CA ASP A 93 6.54 -19.21 -0.84
C ASP A 93 5.11 -18.66 -0.89
N THR A 94 4.95 -17.34 -0.98
CA THR A 94 3.65 -16.68 -0.87
C THR A 94 3.59 -15.41 -1.68
N ILE A 95 2.54 -15.28 -2.50
CA ILE A 95 2.23 -14.08 -3.26
C ILE A 95 1.01 -13.40 -2.65
N VAL A 96 1.17 -12.16 -2.21
CA VAL A 96 0.09 -11.34 -1.65
C VAL A 96 -0.34 -10.28 -2.66
N LEU A 97 -1.60 -10.33 -3.09
CA LEU A 97 -2.15 -9.41 -4.09
C LEU A 97 -2.71 -8.15 -3.41
N CYS A 98 -1.96 -7.04 -3.54
CA CYS A 98 -2.35 -5.71 -3.07
C CYS A 98 -2.60 -4.75 -4.26
N THR A 99 -3.43 -5.17 -5.22
CA THR A 99 -3.53 -4.55 -6.56
C THR A 99 -4.64 -3.51 -6.72
N GLY A 100 -5.18 -3.00 -5.61
CA GLY A 100 -6.29 -2.06 -5.60
C GLY A 100 -7.59 -2.69 -5.14
N GLN A 101 -8.70 -2.01 -5.41
CA GLN A 101 -10.04 -2.37 -4.96
C GLN A 101 -11.08 -1.93 -5.99
N GLU A 102 -12.19 -2.66 -6.07
CA GLU A 102 -13.33 -2.38 -6.95
C GLU A 102 -14.58 -2.07 -6.12
N SER A 103 -15.46 -1.22 -6.64
CA SER A 103 -16.69 -0.85 -5.94
C SER A 103 -17.65 -2.04 -5.91
N VAL A 104 -18.19 -2.35 -4.74
CA VAL A 104 -19.25 -3.35 -4.59
C VAL A 104 -20.57 -2.63 -4.33
N ASN A 105 -21.41 -2.54 -5.37
CA ASN A 105 -22.73 -1.88 -5.31
C ASN A 105 -23.79 -2.67 -6.08
N THR A 106 -23.90 -3.96 -5.80
CA THR A 106 -24.92 -4.82 -6.44
C THR A 106 -26.34 -4.49 -5.96
N LEU A 107 -26.48 -4.04 -4.71
CA LEU A 107 -27.78 -3.81 -4.09
C LEU A 107 -28.42 -2.47 -4.48
N GLY A 108 -27.63 -1.42 -4.70
CA GLY A 108 -28.15 -0.08 -5.00
C GLY A 108 -29.07 -0.04 -6.22
N PRO A 109 -28.60 -0.45 -7.42
CA PRO A 109 -29.42 -0.52 -8.62
C PRO A 109 -30.66 -1.41 -8.45
N ALA A 110 -30.51 -2.59 -7.84
CA ALA A 110 -31.62 -3.52 -7.64
C ALA A 110 -32.74 -2.96 -6.74
N LEU A 111 -32.39 -2.12 -5.76
CA LEU A 111 -33.37 -1.44 -4.92
C LEU A 111 -34.03 -0.25 -5.63
N LEU A 112 -33.27 0.50 -6.43
CA LEU A 112 -33.80 1.59 -7.24
C LEU A 112 -34.84 1.11 -8.25
N GLU A 113 -34.61 -0.03 -8.91
CA GLU A 113 -35.57 -0.67 -9.83
C GLU A 113 -36.90 -1.03 -9.14
N ARG A 114 -36.86 -1.28 -7.83
CA ARG A 114 -38.04 -1.58 -7.01
C ARG A 114 -38.70 -0.32 -6.43
N GLY A 115 -38.29 0.86 -6.86
CA GLY A 115 -38.82 2.14 -6.39
C GLY A 115 -38.37 2.51 -4.97
N VAL A 116 -37.37 1.83 -4.41
CA VAL A 116 -36.82 2.17 -3.09
C VAL A 116 -35.79 3.29 -3.27
N LYS A 117 -35.94 4.37 -2.51
CA LYS A 117 -34.94 5.43 -2.46
C LYS A 117 -33.68 4.92 -1.77
N VAL A 118 -32.54 5.00 -2.46
CA VAL A 118 -31.23 4.54 -1.95
C VAL A 118 -30.18 5.63 -2.13
N HIS A 119 -29.26 5.70 -1.18
CA HIS A 119 -28.03 6.49 -1.27
C HIS A 119 -26.83 5.56 -1.18
N VAL A 120 -25.85 5.74 -2.06
CA VAL A 120 -24.59 4.96 -2.09
C VAL A 120 -23.45 5.90 -1.72
N ILE A 121 -22.61 5.49 -0.77
CA ILE A 121 -21.49 6.28 -0.24
C ILE A 121 -20.26 5.40 -0.02
N GLY A 122 -19.09 6.02 0.16
CA GLY A 122 -17.85 5.34 0.51
C GLY A 122 -17.34 4.44 -0.62
N GLY A 123 -16.80 3.28 -0.26
CA GLY A 123 -16.22 2.34 -1.23
C GLY A 123 -17.24 1.64 -2.14
N ALA A 124 -18.52 1.63 -1.75
CA ALA A 124 -19.57 1.15 -2.65
C ALA A 124 -19.85 2.15 -3.79
N ASP A 125 -19.68 3.45 -3.54
CA ASP A 125 -19.83 4.49 -4.56
C ASP A 125 -18.61 4.47 -5.49
N VAL A 126 -17.43 4.77 -4.95
CA VAL A 126 -16.17 4.76 -5.70
C VAL A 126 -15.11 4.08 -4.85
N ALA A 127 -14.51 2.98 -5.31
CA ALA A 127 -13.45 2.27 -4.58
C ALA A 127 -12.04 2.85 -4.84
N ALA A 128 -11.85 3.57 -5.95
CA ALA A 128 -10.56 4.16 -6.27
C ALA A 128 -10.12 5.16 -5.18
N GLU A 129 -9.00 4.86 -4.52
CA GLU A 129 -8.42 5.68 -3.46
C GLU A 129 -9.40 6.02 -2.32
N VAL A 130 -10.28 5.09 -1.91
CA VAL A 130 -11.07 5.29 -0.69
C VAL A 130 -10.12 5.34 0.49
N ASP A 131 -9.75 6.54 0.88
CA ASP A 131 -9.36 6.78 2.26
C ASP A 131 -10.62 6.84 3.13
N ALA A 132 -10.49 6.45 4.39
CA ALA A 132 -11.59 6.53 5.36
C ALA A 132 -12.16 7.95 5.45
N LYS A 133 -11.33 8.97 5.18
CA LYS A 133 -11.71 10.38 5.20
C LYS A 133 -12.79 10.70 4.17
N ARG A 134 -12.71 10.21 2.93
CA ARG A 134 -13.75 10.42 1.91
C ARG A 134 -15.05 9.76 2.30
N ALA A 135 -15.01 8.51 2.75
CA ALA A 135 -16.20 7.77 3.15
C ALA A 135 -16.92 8.46 4.32
N ILE A 136 -16.16 8.88 5.35
CA ILE A 136 -16.70 9.63 6.49
C ILE A 136 -17.32 10.95 6.02
N ARG A 137 -16.62 11.71 5.17
CA ARG A 137 -17.13 12.98 4.65
C ARG A 137 -18.45 12.79 3.89
N GLN A 138 -18.52 11.83 2.97
CA GLN A 138 -19.74 11.53 2.21
C GLN A 138 -20.90 11.14 3.14
N ALA A 139 -20.63 10.32 4.16
CA ALA A 139 -21.63 9.94 5.15
C ALA A 139 -22.16 11.16 5.92
N THR A 140 -21.25 12.00 6.43
CA THR A 140 -21.60 13.21 7.20
C THR A 140 -22.37 14.22 6.36
N GLU A 141 -21.95 14.47 5.12
CA GLU A 141 -22.63 15.38 4.20
C GLU A 141 -24.04 14.86 3.87
N LEU A 142 -24.19 13.57 3.56
CA LEU A 142 -25.50 12.97 3.29
C LEU A 142 -26.43 13.07 4.51
N ALA A 143 -25.93 12.75 5.70
CA ALA A 143 -26.69 12.80 6.94
C ALA A 143 -27.24 14.21 7.25
N ALA A 144 -26.57 15.27 6.80
CA ALA A 144 -27.02 16.65 6.99
C ALA A 144 -28.15 17.07 6.02
N THR A 145 -28.48 16.25 5.01
CA THR A 145 -29.49 16.56 3.99
C THR A 145 -30.79 15.78 4.10
N VAL A 146 -30.84 14.76 4.98
CA VAL A 146 -31.95 13.80 5.10
C VAL A 146 -32.81 14.06 6.32
#